data_AF-A0A2U3NU81-F1
#
_entry.id   AF-A0A2U3NU81-F1
#
_cell.length_a   1.000
_cell.length_b   1.000
_cell.length_c   1.000
_cell.angle_alpha   90.00
_cell.angle_beta   90.00
_cell.angle_gamma   90.00
#
_symmetry.space_group_name_H-M   'P 1'
#
loop_
_entity.id
_entity.type
_entity.pdbx_description
1 polymer ?
#
loop_
_entity_poly.entity_id
_entity_poly.type
_entity_poly.pdbx_seq_one_letter_code
_entity_poly.pdbx_strand_id
1 'polypeptide(L)'
;MARTPDKLRRSGYAPAANAGVGRRGLHTRDRILGCAAKMFLANGFHATSLDAIAKAARASRATVYQYFAGKEEIFRELSAFAERDVLGHSEHLSGLGPTVDGMNALHRWLVEWADIYDAHAAVFAEFPGIGTATGLAVIDASSAANQFHQTVTDRLRRMRLRDLDAEDAAAALGRIPHMVHLYRYRAMFPLPTRATLTSSLTVALQLMLFPETPTDVLQAVTPQFTNGRARTPPDTTDSAAATPPAATETSGSPIPQDVLSVSSALFAERGYYAVGMEDIAAAADISRATLYRYFSTKDKILAELTRRAVAEIEEHAATLPAMAPDSLTEWMLGYVQFHRTYRGVIRAWFDGTVAELLSDADVDHGIGAIFHAVAALLSTVDLPAGVDADVAGAVFVAVLGRMSEPTGASGPDSDERAAELMVKLLRRSLLRTT
;
A
#
# COMPACT_ATOMS: atom_id res chain seq x y z
N MET A 1 -31.36 29.96 16.73
CA MET A 1 -30.64 29.15 17.74
C MET A 1 -29.41 28.56 17.07
N ALA A 2 -28.25 29.19 17.26
CA ALA A 2 -26.99 28.76 16.65
C ALA A 2 -26.33 27.68 17.53
N ARG A 3 -25.95 26.56 16.91
CA ARG A 3 -25.28 25.43 17.56
C ARG A 3 -23.87 25.84 18.00
N THR A 4 -23.59 25.65 19.29
CA THR A 4 -22.28 25.81 19.92
C THR A 4 -21.28 24.82 19.33
N PRO A 5 -20.14 25.24 18.76
CA PRO A 5 -19.08 24.32 18.37
C PRO A 5 -18.28 23.86 19.59
N ASP A 6 -18.02 22.57 19.62
CA ASP A 6 -17.40 21.78 20.67
C ASP A 6 -15.92 22.15 20.90
N LYS A 7 -15.45 22.00 22.15
CA LYS A 7 -14.25 22.68 22.70
C LYS A 7 -12.99 21.82 22.57
N LEU A 8 -12.01 22.23 21.77
CA LEU A 8 -10.74 21.50 21.55
C LEU A 8 -9.47 22.35 21.76
N ARG A 9 -9.26 22.90 22.97
CA ARG A 9 -7.92 23.32 23.43
C ARG A 9 -7.66 22.87 24.86
N ARG A 10 -6.50 22.26 25.08
CA ARG A 10 -6.08 21.75 26.39
C ARG A 10 -5.77 22.89 27.38
N SER A 11 -6.15 22.67 28.63
CA SER A 11 -5.85 23.54 29.76
C SER A 11 -4.40 23.31 30.24
N GLY A 12 -3.53 24.30 30.01
CA GLY A 12 -2.43 24.63 30.93
C GLY A 12 -0.97 24.45 30.44
N TYR A 13 -0.32 25.56 30.06
CA TYR A 13 0.91 26.07 30.69
C TYR A 13 1.01 27.58 30.42
N ALA A 14 0.76 28.40 31.46
CA ALA A 14 0.78 29.89 31.55
C ALA A 14 -0.54 30.67 31.25
N PRO A 15 -0.73 31.87 31.84
CA PRO A 15 -1.56 32.15 33.02
C PRO A 15 -3.01 32.57 32.70
N ALA A 16 -3.83 32.61 33.77
CA ALA A 16 -5.27 32.87 33.74
C ALA A 16 -5.65 34.20 33.06
N ALA A 17 -6.78 34.13 32.36
CA ALA A 17 -7.40 35.18 31.54
C ALA A 17 -6.59 35.54 30.29
N ASN A 18 -7.02 35.06 29.13
CA ASN A 18 -7.30 35.94 27.99
C ASN A 18 -8.03 35.22 26.84
N ALA A 19 -8.90 36.00 26.21
CA ALA A 19 -10.01 35.63 25.37
C ALA A 19 -9.63 35.07 23.99
N GLY A 20 -10.54 34.25 23.44
CA GLY A 20 -10.83 34.07 22.00
C GLY A 20 -9.64 34.04 21.04
N VAL A 21 -9.28 32.85 20.54
CA VAL A 21 -8.33 32.72 19.44
C VAL A 21 -8.92 33.38 18.20
N GLY A 22 -8.51 34.60 17.89
CA GLY A 22 -8.93 35.30 16.69
C GLY A 22 -8.41 34.66 15.40
N ARG A 23 -8.85 35.16 14.24
CA ARG A 23 -8.50 34.69 12.89
C ARG A 23 -6.99 34.42 12.67
N ARG A 24 -6.10 35.19 13.31
CA ARG A 24 -4.64 34.99 13.26
C ARG A 24 -4.17 33.70 13.94
N GLY A 25 -4.83 33.28 15.02
CA GLY A 25 -4.46 32.06 15.72
C GLY A 25 -4.85 30.81 14.94
N LEU A 26 -6.00 30.82 14.26
CA LEU A 26 -6.38 29.75 13.32
C LEU A 26 -5.36 29.62 12.18
N HIS A 27 -5.01 30.73 11.54
CA HIS A 27 -3.97 30.71 10.48
C HIS A 27 -2.61 30.21 10.98
N THR A 28 -2.23 30.54 12.23
CA THR A 28 -0.99 30.03 12.83
C THR A 28 -1.05 28.52 13.04
N ARG A 29 -2.20 28.02 13.50
CA ARG A 29 -2.47 26.60 13.72
C ARG A 29 -2.43 25.81 12.42
N ASP A 30 -3.11 26.28 11.38
CA ASP A 30 -3.16 25.64 10.06
C ASP A 30 -1.76 25.57 9.43
N ARG A 31 -0.97 26.63 9.59
CA ARG A 31 0.42 26.65 9.16
C ARG A 31 1.27 25.62 9.89
N ILE A 32 1.08 25.43 11.21
CA ILE A 32 1.77 24.39 11.97
C ILE A 32 1.37 23.01 11.45
N LEU A 33 0.08 22.73 11.26
CA LEU A 33 -0.42 21.47 10.70
C LEU A 33 0.18 21.17 9.32
N GLY A 34 0.12 22.14 8.39
CA GLY A 34 0.66 21.96 7.04
C GLY A 34 2.18 21.77 7.00
N CYS A 35 2.92 22.40 7.91
CA CYS A 35 4.36 22.16 8.03
C CYS A 35 4.67 20.81 8.67
N ALA A 36 3.89 20.40 9.68
CA ALA A 36 4.02 19.08 10.29
C ALA A 36 3.75 17.96 9.29
N ALA A 37 2.69 18.06 8.48
CA ALA A 37 2.39 17.09 7.43
C ALA A 37 3.57 16.93 6.45
N LYS A 38 4.17 18.03 5.98
CA LYS A 38 5.36 17.97 5.11
C LYS A 38 6.56 17.30 5.79
N MET A 39 6.75 17.54 7.09
CA MET A 39 7.85 16.94 7.85
C MET A 39 7.63 15.45 8.11
N PHE A 40 6.40 15.03 8.41
CA PHE A 40 6.06 13.61 8.54
C PHE A 40 6.23 12.88 7.21
N LEU A 41 5.77 13.45 6.10
CA LEU A 41 5.95 12.82 4.79
C LEU A 41 7.43 12.68 4.40
N ALA A 42 8.26 13.67 4.73
CA ALA A 42 9.68 13.67 4.33
C ALA A 42 10.57 12.81 5.24
N ASN A 43 10.29 12.75 6.55
CA ASN A 43 11.18 12.12 7.53
C ASN A 43 10.54 10.93 8.27
N GLY A 44 9.26 10.63 8.01
CA GLY A 44 8.46 9.74 8.84
C GLY A 44 8.02 10.37 10.16
N PHE A 45 6.96 9.80 10.76
CA PHE A 45 6.43 10.24 12.05
C PHE A 45 7.46 10.15 13.19
N HIS A 46 8.20 9.04 13.26
CA HIS A 46 9.15 8.78 14.35
C HIS A 46 10.35 9.73 14.34
N ALA A 47 10.98 9.95 13.18
CA ALA A 47 12.16 10.82 13.08
C ALA A 47 11.82 12.33 13.11
N THR A 48 10.54 12.70 12.95
CA THR A 48 10.12 14.10 13.04
C THR A 48 10.06 14.59 14.49
N SER A 49 10.70 15.74 14.77
CA SER A 49 10.70 16.40 16.08
C SER A 49 9.85 17.67 16.09
N LEU A 50 9.36 18.08 17.28
CA LEU A 50 8.62 19.33 17.45
C LEU A 50 9.46 20.56 17.10
N ASP A 51 10.78 20.51 17.29
CA ASP A 51 11.67 21.61 16.91
C ASP A 51 11.79 21.75 15.40
N ALA A 52 11.86 20.63 14.68
CA ALA A 52 11.83 20.62 13.22
C ALA A 52 10.51 21.22 12.69
N ILE A 53 9.38 20.83 13.29
CA ILE A 53 8.06 21.39 12.96
C ILE A 53 8.02 22.90 13.26
N ALA A 54 8.48 23.34 14.43
CA ALA A 54 8.49 24.76 14.81
C ALA A 54 9.34 25.59 13.83
N LYS A 55 10.54 25.10 13.48
CA LYS A 55 11.44 25.72 12.52
C LYS A 55 10.79 25.82 11.14
N ALA A 56 10.24 24.73 10.61
CA ALA A 56 9.55 24.71 9.31
C ALA A 56 8.35 25.65 9.30
N ALA A 57 7.58 25.65 10.39
CA ALA A 57 6.45 26.53 10.59
C ALA A 57 6.86 27.96 10.93
N ARG A 58 8.14 28.36 10.92
CA ARG A 58 8.60 29.70 11.33
C ARG A 58 7.89 30.17 12.62
N ALA A 59 7.94 29.33 13.64
CA ALA A 59 7.31 29.49 14.94
C ALA A 59 8.29 29.10 16.05
N SER A 60 8.08 29.59 17.28
CA SER A 60 8.85 29.10 18.42
C SER A 60 8.30 27.76 18.91
N ARG A 61 9.13 26.96 19.59
CA ARG A 61 8.68 25.71 20.25
C ARG A 61 7.52 26.00 21.22
N ALA A 62 7.61 27.09 21.97
CA ALA A 62 6.53 27.54 22.86
C ALA A 62 5.24 27.86 22.09
N THR A 63 5.34 28.46 20.90
CA THR A 63 4.18 28.70 20.03
C THR A 63 3.54 27.39 19.61
N VAL A 64 4.31 26.36 19.21
CA VAL A 64 3.73 25.05 18.88
C VAL A 64 2.98 24.46 20.07
N TYR A 65 3.57 24.51 21.27
CA TYR A 65 2.92 24.03 22.50
C TYR A 65 1.65 24.77 22.90
N GLN A 66 1.45 26.02 22.45
CA GLN A 66 0.19 26.73 22.66
C GLN A 66 -0.99 26.13 21.87
N TYR A 67 -0.71 25.36 20.82
CA TYR A 67 -1.73 24.73 19.97
C TYR A 67 -1.77 23.21 20.12
N PHE A 68 -0.62 22.57 20.35
CA PHE A 68 -0.49 21.12 20.36
C PHE A 68 0.43 20.67 21.50
N ALA A 69 -0.03 19.71 22.30
CA ALA A 69 0.74 19.10 23.38
C ALA A 69 1.93 18.26 22.88
N GLY A 70 1.87 17.80 21.64
CA GLY A 70 2.90 16.95 21.05
C GLY A 70 2.67 16.68 19.57
N LYS A 71 3.61 15.97 18.93
CA LYS A 71 3.49 15.58 17.52
C LYS A 71 2.37 14.56 17.31
N GLU A 72 2.07 13.78 18.35
CA GLU A 72 0.97 12.81 18.42
C GLU A 72 -0.39 13.51 18.32
N GLU A 73 -0.55 14.69 18.93
CA GLU A 73 -1.79 15.47 18.82
C GLU A 73 -1.94 16.07 17.42
N ILE A 74 -0.85 16.55 16.83
CA ILE A 74 -0.84 17.03 15.44
C ILE A 74 -1.24 15.90 14.48
N PHE A 75 -0.60 14.73 14.60
CA PHE A 75 -0.87 13.59 13.74
C PHE A 75 -2.29 13.04 13.92
N ARG A 76 -2.80 13.00 15.16
CA ARG A 76 -4.20 12.64 15.44
C ARG A 76 -5.17 13.53 14.71
N GLU A 77 -4.91 14.83 14.70
CA GLU A 77 -5.79 15.75 14.01
C GLU A 77 -5.70 15.64 12.49
N LEU A 78 -4.49 15.51 11.93
CA LEU A 78 -4.30 15.25 10.49
C LEU A 78 -5.06 13.98 10.06
N SER A 79 -4.97 12.92 10.85
CA SER A 79 -5.67 11.67 10.55
C SER A 79 -7.19 11.81 10.66
N ALA A 80 -7.69 12.61 11.61
CA ALA A 80 -9.13 12.89 11.71
C ALA A 80 -9.65 13.72 10.51
N PHE A 81 -8.83 14.59 9.91
CA PHE A 81 -9.17 15.24 8.64
C PHE A 81 -9.23 14.21 7.51
N ALA A 82 -8.20 13.38 7.38
CA ALA A 82 -8.13 12.35 6.34
C ALA A 82 -9.32 11.37 6.44
N GLU A 83 -9.65 10.88 7.63
CA GLU A 83 -10.77 9.97 7.88
C GLU A 83 -12.10 10.57 7.39
N ARG A 84 -12.39 11.83 7.71
CA ARG A 84 -13.64 12.48 7.27
C ARG A 84 -13.72 12.59 5.76
N ASP A 85 -12.62 12.98 5.11
CA ASP A 85 -12.60 13.17 3.66
C ASP A 85 -12.71 11.81 2.94
N VAL A 86 -12.03 10.77 3.44
CA VAL A 86 -12.14 9.40 2.92
C VAL A 86 -13.55 8.85 3.07
N LEU A 87 -14.18 9.00 4.24
CA LEU A 87 -15.55 8.52 4.46
C LEU A 87 -16.55 9.28 3.58
N GLY A 88 -16.45 10.61 3.48
CA GLY A 88 -17.29 11.41 2.58
C GLY A 88 -17.14 10.98 1.11
N HIS A 89 -15.91 10.69 0.69
CA HIS A 89 -15.64 10.23 -0.67
C HIS A 89 -16.28 8.88 -1.02
N SER A 90 -16.36 7.96 -0.05
CA SER A 90 -17.06 6.67 -0.24
C SER A 90 -18.54 6.85 -0.58
N GLU A 91 -19.16 7.96 -0.14
CA GLU A 91 -20.57 8.27 -0.40
C GLU A 91 -20.82 8.78 -1.84
N HIS A 92 -19.79 9.23 -2.55
CA HIS A 92 -19.94 9.78 -3.89
C HIS A 92 -19.98 8.71 -4.98
N LEU A 93 -19.57 7.47 -4.69
CA LEU A 93 -19.55 6.38 -5.67
C LEU A 93 -20.98 6.07 -6.16
N SER A 94 -21.24 6.35 -7.44
CA SER A 94 -22.57 6.22 -8.03
C SER A 94 -22.48 6.19 -9.56
N GLY A 95 -23.53 5.67 -10.21
CA GLY A 95 -23.69 5.76 -11.66
C GLY A 95 -22.68 4.97 -12.50
N LEU A 96 -22.01 3.96 -11.92
CA LEU A 96 -21.04 3.15 -12.65
C LEU A 96 -21.71 2.25 -13.70
N GLY A 97 -20.98 1.91 -14.75
CA GLY A 97 -21.40 0.96 -15.78
C GLY A 97 -20.48 1.01 -17.01
N PRO A 98 -20.67 0.09 -17.98
CA PRO A 98 -19.94 0.07 -19.25
C PRO A 98 -20.48 1.12 -20.23
N THR A 99 -20.66 2.36 -19.78
CA THR A 99 -21.19 3.48 -20.57
C THR A 99 -20.26 4.70 -20.41
N VAL A 100 -20.37 5.67 -21.32
CA VAL A 100 -19.60 6.93 -21.23
C VAL A 100 -19.86 7.65 -19.90
N ASP A 101 -21.12 7.71 -19.47
CA ASP A 101 -21.48 8.32 -18.18
C ASP A 101 -20.89 7.55 -16.99
N GLY A 102 -20.89 6.21 -17.03
CA GLY A 102 -20.29 5.37 -16.01
C GLY A 102 -18.77 5.52 -15.93
N MET A 103 -18.11 5.56 -17.09
CA MET A 103 -16.68 5.82 -17.19
C MET A 103 -16.30 7.20 -16.60
N ASN A 104 -17.06 8.23 -16.96
CA ASN A 104 -16.87 9.58 -16.43
C ASN A 104 -17.15 9.67 -14.92
N ALA A 105 -18.12 8.91 -14.41
CA ALA A 105 -18.40 8.83 -12.98
C ALA A 105 -17.23 8.18 -12.22
N LEU A 106 -16.70 7.05 -12.72
CA LEU A 106 -15.51 6.40 -12.14
C LEU A 106 -14.29 7.32 -12.18
N HIS A 107 -14.07 8.01 -13.32
CA HIS A 107 -12.94 8.92 -13.47
C HIS A 107 -13.01 10.08 -12.47
N ARG A 108 -14.17 10.73 -12.33
CA ARG A 108 -14.36 11.81 -11.34
C ARG A 108 -14.11 11.30 -9.93
N TRP A 109 -14.61 10.12 -9.59
CA TRP A 109 -14.35 9.50 -8.30
C TRP A 109 -12.84 9.27 -8.08
N LEU A 110 -12.11 8.76 -9.07
CA LEU A 110 -10.65 8.59 -8.94
C LEU A 110 -9.86 9.90 -8.94
N VAL A 111 -10.36 10.96 -9.57
CA VAL A 111 -9.80 12.32 -9.45
C VAL A 111 -9.97 12.84 -8.02
N GLU A 112 -11.17 12.71 -7.45
CA GLU A 112 -11.46 13.07 -6.06
C GLU A 112 -10.57 12.28 -5.08
N TRP A 113 -10.40 10.96 -5.31
CA TRP A 113 -9.46 10.14 -4.53
C TRP A 113 -8.04 10.68 -4.60
N ALA A 114 -7.57 11.03 -5.79
CA ALA A 114 -6.23 11.58 -5.97
C ALA A 114 -6.07 12.95 -5.28
N ASP A 115 -7.11 13.80 -5.23
CA ASP A 115 -7.08 15.06 -4.48
C ASP A 115 -6.99 14.81 -2.96
N ILE A 116 -7.74 13.84 -2.44
CA ILE A 116 -7.71 13.42 -1.04
C ILE A 116 -6.34 12.85 -0.69
N TYR A 117 -5.79 11.98 -1.55
CA TYR A 117 -4.46 11.42 -1.35
C TYR A 117 -3.41 12.52 -1.30
N ASP A 118 -3.44 13.48 -2.23
CA ASP A 118 -2.47 14.58 -2.27
C ASP A 118 -2.57 15.47 -1.02
N ALA A 119 -3.78 15.71 -0.52
CA ALA A 119 -4.01 16.50 0.70
C ALA A 119 -3.54 15.80 1.99
N HIS A 120 -3.62 14.46 2.02
CA HIS A 120 -3.39 13.66 3.24
C HIS A 120 -2.24 12.65 3.12
N ALA A 121 -1.34 12.82 2.14
CA ALA A 121 -0.24 11.88 1.86
C ALA A 121 0.62 11.58 3.09
N ALA A 122 0.82 12.56 3.98
CA ALA A 122 1.55 12.38 5.24
C ALA A 122 0.90 11.38 6.20
N VAL A 123 -0.42 11.24 6.15
CA VAL A 123 -1.17 10.23 6.92
C VAL A 123 -1.08 8.90 6.17
N PHE A 124 -1.43 8.87 4.88
CA PHE A 124 -1.45 7.61 4.11
C PHE A 124 -0.09 6.91 3.99
N ALA A 125 1.01 7.67 3.96
CA ALA A 125 2.36 7.10 3.92
C ALA A 125 2.72 6.30 5.19
N GLU A 126 2.08 6.60 6.33
CA GLU A 126 2.20 5.88 7.60
C GLU A 126 1.23 4.68 7.69
N PHE A 127 0.30 4.54 6.73
CA PHE A 127 -0.68 3.45 6.65
C PHE A 127 -0.60 2.73 5.28
N PRO A 128 0.52 2.06 4.96
CA PRO A 128 0.65 1.36 3.68
C PRO A 128 -0.33 0.19 3.54
N GLY A 129 -0.77 -0.44 4.64
CA GLY A 129 -1.71 -1.57 4.65
C GLY A 129 -3.15 -1.16 4.94
N ILE A 130 -3.91 -0.72 3.93
CA ILE A 130 -5.38 -0.66 4.04
C ILE A 130 -5.91 -2.10 3.94
N GLY A 131 -6.33 -2.68 5.06
CA GLY A 131 -6.98 -4.01 5.11
C GLY A 131 -6.29 -5.07 5.97
N THR A 132 -5.06 -4.85 6.43
CA THR A 132 -4.38 -5.73 7.39
C THR A 132 -4.46 -5.19 8.81
N ALA A 133 -4.99 -6.02 9.70
CA ALA A 133 -5.33 -5.67 11.07
C ALA A 133 -4.17 -5.21 11.96
N THR A 134 -4.51 -4.28 12.85
CA THR A 134 -4.04 -4.05 14.23
C THR A 134 -2.54 -3.90 14.54
N GLY A 135 -2.26 -2.87 15.34
CA GLY A 135 -1.06 -2.76 16.15
C GLY A 135 -0.02 -1.79 15.60
N LEU A 136 -0.24 -0.48 15.86
CA LEU A 136 0.74 0.52 16.33
C LEU A 136 0.34 1.98 16.05
N ALA A 137 -0.84 2.26 15.53
CA ALA A 137 -1.29 3.65 15.43
C ALA A 137 -1.95 4.11 16.74
N VAL A 138 -1.64 5.34 17.14
CA VAL A 138 -2.34 6.14 18.17
C VAL A 138 -3.84 6.38 17.80
N ILE A 139 -4.32 5.76 16.71
CA ILE A 139 -5.55 6.04 15.96
C ILE A 139 -6.00 4.72 15.30
N ASP A 140 -7.28 4.38 15.41
CA ASP A 140 -7.85 3.18 14.77
C ASP A 140 -8.14 3.43 13.28
N ALA A 141 -7.09 3.47 12.44
CA ALA A 141 -7.23 3.60 10.99
C ALA A 141 -8.03 2.43 10.36
N SER A 142 -8.10 1.28 11.04
CA SER A 142 -8.85 0.10 10.59
C SER A 142 -10.35 0.39 10.55
N SER A 143 -10.89 1.17 11.50
CA SER A 143 -12.32 1.53 11.52
C SER A 143 -12.73 2.34 10.29
N ALA A 144 -11.96 3.37 9.93
CA ALA A 144 -12.25 4.20 8.76
C ALA A 144 -12.16 3.41 7.45
N ALA A 145 -11.12 2.58 7.29
CA ALA A 145 -10.96 1.70 6.14
C ALA A 145 -12.12 0.69 6.01
N ASN A 146 -12.56 0.10 7.12
CA ASN A 146 -13.68 -0.84 7.15
C ASN A 146 -15.00 -0.15 6.77
N GLN A 147 -15.27 1.05 7.30
CA GLN A 147 -16.46 1.83 6.96
C GLN A 147 -16.47 2.27 5.50
N PHE A 148 -15.31 2.73 4.98
CA PHE A 148 -15.12 3.03 3.56
C PHE A 148 -15.45 1.81 2.71
N HIS A 149 -14.83 0.67 3.02
CA HIS A 149 -15.03 -0.59 2.30
C HIS A 149 -16.50 -1.01 2.31
N GLN A 150 -17.15 -1.00 3.49
CA GLN A 150 -18.57 -1.35 3.62
C GLN A 150 -19.47 -0.45 2.79
N THR A 151 -19.24 0.87 2.83
CA THR A 151 -20.04 1.84 2.06
C THR A 151 -19.90 1.63 0.56
N VAL A 152 -18.69 1.37 0.08
CA VAL A 152 -18.42 1.04 -1.33
C VAL A 152 -19.07 -0.28 -1.72
N THR A 153 -18.92 -1.33 -0.90
CA THR A 153 -19.56 -2.64 -1.10
C THR A 153 -21.08 -2.52 -1.24
N ASP A 154 -21.74 -1.78 -0.34
CA ASP A 154 -23.20 -1.61 -0.37
C ASP A 154 -23.69 -0.84 -1.59
N ARG A 155 -22.84 0.00 -2.19
CA ARG A 155 -23.12 0.68 -3.46
C ARG A 155 -22.94 -0.27 -4.64
N LEU A 156 -21.88 -1.08 -4.64
CA LEU A 156 -21.60 -2.06 -5.68
C LEU A 156 -22.62 -3.21 -5.68
N ARG A 157 -23.15 -3.64 -4.52
CA ARG A 157 -24.23 -4.63 -4.43
C ARG A 157 -25.51 -4.20 -5.16
N ARG A 158 -25.74 -2.89 -5.29
CA ARG A 158 -26.87 -2.32 -6.04
C ARG A 158 -26.61 -2.29 -7.55
N MET A 159 -25.40 -2.62 -7.98
CA MET A 159 -24.98 -2.68 -9.38
C MET A 159 -24.94 -4.13 -9.86
N ARG A 160 -25.10 -4.34 -11.17
CA ARG A 160 -24.98 -5.66 -11.80
C ARG A 160 -23.55 -5.90 -12.26
N LEU A 161 -22.68 -6.33 -11.34
CA LEU A 161 -21.35 -6.83 -11.68
C LEU A 161 -21.46 -8.27 -12.25
N ARG A 162 -20.73 -8.55 -13.32
CA ARG A 162 -20.65 -9.90 -13.91
C ARG A 162 -19.48 -10.65 -13.32
N ASP A 163 -19.72 -11.84 -12.78
CA ASP A 163 -18.72 -12.81 -12.30
C ASP A 163 -17.65 -12.24 -11.34
N LEU A 164 -18.00 -11.20 -10.57
CA LEU A 164 -17.15 -10.55 -9.57
C LEU A 164 -18.02 -10.17 -8.37
N ASP A 165 -17.58 -10.57 -7.17
CA ASP A 165 -18.27 -10.24 -5.93
C ASP A 165 -18.14 -8.74 -5.61
N ALA A 166 -19.14 -8.17 -4.95
CA ALA A 166 -19.13 -6.75 -4.59
C ALA A 166 -18.01 -6.41 -3.59
N GLU A 167 -17.65 -7.32 -2.70
CA GLU A 167 -16.57 -7.14 -1.72
C GLU A 167 -15.20 -7.20 -2.40
N ASP A 168 -15.01 -8.12 -3.35
CA ASP A 168 -13.81 -8.16 -4.19
C ASP A 168 -13.64 -6.88 -5.02
N ALA A 169 -14.74 -6.40 -5.62
CA ALA A 169 -14.75 -5.15 -6.38
C ALA A 169 -14.47 -3.93 -5.49
N ALA A 170 -15.04 -3.89 -4.28
CA ALA A 170 -14.76 -2.84 -3.30
C ALA A 170 -13.30 -2.85 -2.83
N ALA A 171 -12.73 -4.03 -2.60
CA ALA A 171 -11.32 -4.19 -2.27
C ALA A 171 -10.42 -3.71 -3.42
N ALA A 172 -10.73 -4.05 -4.67
CA ALA A 172 -10.00 -3.55 -5.83
C ALA A 172 -10.08 -2.01 -5.96
N LEU A 173 -11.27 -1.42 -5.82
CA LEU A 173 -11.48 0.03 -5.88
C LEU A 173 -10.81 0.81 -4.73
N GLY A 174 -10.65 0.20 -3.56
CA GLY A 174 -10.01 0.85 -2.42
C GLY A 174 -8.48 0.66 -2.41
N ARG A 175 -8.02 -0.59 -2.55
CA ARG A 175 -6.62 -0.95 -2.33
C ARG A 175 -5.72 -0.59 -3.51
N ILE A 176 -6.16 -0.77 -4.75
CA ILE A 176 -5.33 -0.52 -5.93
C ILE A 176 -5.02 0.98 -6.09
N PRO A 177 -6.01 1.90 -6.06
CA PRO A 177 -5.72 3.34 -6.10
C PRO A 177 -4.84 3.81 -4.95
N HIS A 178 -5.06 3.30 -3.73
CA HIS A 178 -4.23 3.63 -2.57
C HIS A 178 -2.76 3.29 -2.82
N MET A 179 -2.48 2.07 -3.27
CA MET A 179 -1.11 1.63 -3.51
C MET A 179 -0.45 2.38 -4.66
N VAL A 180 -1.15 2.58 -5.78
CA VAL A 180 -0.58 3.33 -6.92
C VAL A 180 -0.21 4.76 -6.54
N HIS A 181 -0.99 5.41 -5.68
CA HIS A 181 -0.64 6.73 -5.15
C HIS A 181 0.51 6.67 -4.14
N LEU A 182 0.56 5.64 -3.28
CA LEU A 182 1.68 5.42 -2.37
C LEU A 182 2.99 5.26 -3.14
N TYR A 183 2.98 4.46 -4.21
CA TYR A 183 4.10 4.25 -5.12
C TYR A 183 4.59 5.55 -5.74
N ARG A 184 3.68 6.42 -6.19
CA ARG A 184 4.00 7.76 -6.69
C ARG A 184 4.66 8.63 -5.61
N TYR A 185 4.11 8.63 -4.39
CA TYR A 185 4.61 9.46 -3.29
C TYR A 185 5.97 9.00 -2.74
N ARG A 186 6.22 7.69 -2.78
CA ARG A 186 7.52 7.09 -2.42
C ARG A 186 8.52 7.03 -3.58
N ALA A 187 8.14 7.54 -4.76
CA ALA A 187 8.94 7.50 -5.98
C ALA A 187 9.44 6.07 -6.33
N MET A 188 8.62 5.05 -6.06
CA MET A 188 8.97 3.64 -6.30
C MET A 188 8.96 3.28 -7.79
N PHE A 189 8.23 4.06 -8.59
CA PHE A 189 8.08 3.86 -10.03
C PHE A 189 8.21 5.22 -10.74
N PRO A 190 8.68 5.26 -12.00
CA PRO A 190 8.71 6.48 -12.81
C PRO A 190 7.30 6.84 -13.32
N LEU A 191 6.30 6.86 -12.44
CA LEU A 191 4.91 7.06 -12.82
C LEU A 191 4.71 8.39 -13.52
N PRO A 192 3.82 8.43 -14.54
CA PRO A 192 3.60 9.62 -15.34
C PRO A 192 2.88 10.71 -14.52
N THR A 193 2.49 11.79 -15.20
CA THR A 193 1.75 12.88 -14.57
C THR A 193 0.49 12.38 -13.86
N ARG A 194 0.05 13.11 -12.83
CA ARG A 194 -1.18 12.80 -12.09
C ARG A 194 -2.37 12.53 -13.03
N ALA A 195 -2.54 13.35 -14.07
CA ALA A 195 -3.63 13.19 -15.04
C ALA A 195 -3.53 11.86 -15.79
N THR A 196 -2.35 11.53 -16.34
CA THR A 196 -2.11 10.25 -17.03
C THR A 196 -2.32 9.04 -16.11
N LEU A 197 -1.83 9.13 -14.87
CA LEU A 197 -2.01 8.10 -13.85
C LEU A 197 -3.50 7.87 -13.57
N THR A 198 -4.26 8.93 -13.29
CA THR A 198 -5.69 8.82 -12.99
C THR A 198 -6.48 8.27 -14.18
N SER A 199 -6.22 8.73 -15.41
CA SER A 199 -6.87 8.20 -16.62
C SER A 199 -6.55 6.71 -16.84
N SER A 200 -5.28 6.32 -16.74
CA SER A 200 -4.86 4.92 -16.91
C SER A 200 -5.46 3.99 -15.85
N LEU A 201 -5.47 4.44 -14.58
CA LEU A 201 -6.08 3.73 -13.47
C LEU A 201 -7.60 3.59 -13.64
N THR A 202 -8.25 4.62 -14.20
CA THR A 202 -9.68 4.56 -14.53
C THR A 202 -9.95 3.45 -15.55
N VAL A 203 -9.17 3.38 -16.63
CA VAL A 203 -9.32 2.34 -17.66
C VAL A 203 -9.10 0.94 -17.06
N ALA A 204 -8.05 0.76 -16.27
CA ALA A 204 -7.76 -0.53 -15.64
C ALA A 204 -8.89 -0.99 -14.70
N LEU A 205 -9.35 -0.12 -13.79
CA LEU A 205 -10.43 -0.45 -12.86
C LEU A 205 -11.79 -0.60 -13.55
N GLN A 206 -12.07 0.22 -14.58
CA GLN A 206 -13.27 0.06 -15.41
C GLN A 206 -13.33 -1.33 -16.01
N LEU A 207 -12.21 -1.82 -16.55
CA LEU A 207 -12.14 -3.14 -17.15
C LEU A 207 -12.19 -4.28 -16.12
N MET A 208 -11.63 -4.10 -14.92
CA MET A 208 -11.78 -5.05 -13.82
C MET A 208 -13.26 -5.25 -13.43
N LEU A 209 -14.01 -4.14 -13.31
CA LEU A 209 -15.42 -4.15 -12.91
C LEU A 209 -16.35 -4.54 -14.08
N PHE A 210 -16.09 -4.03 -15.27
CA PHE A 210 -16.92 -4.15 -16.48
C PHE A 210 -16.04 -4.52 -17.69
N PRO A 211 -15.59 -5.79 -17.79
CA PRO A 211 -14.66 -6.23 -18.84
C PRO A 211 -15.23 -6.10 -20.27
N GLU A 212 -16.55 -6.05 -20.40
CA GLU A 212 -17.28 -5.81 -21.65
C GLU A 212 -17.31 -4.35 -22.10
N THR A 213 -16.67 -3.42 -21.37
CA THR A 213 -16.68 -1.99 -21.72
C THR A 213 -16.13 -1.78 -23.13
N PRO A 214 -16.92 -1.17 -24.05
CA PRO A 214 -16.50 -0.91 -25.42
C PRO A 214 -15.28 0.02 -25.51
N THR A 215 -14.43 -0.18 -26.52
CA THR A 215 -13.18 0.60 -26.69
C THR A 215 -13.43 2.10 -26.86
N ASP A 216 -14.51 2.49 -27.53
CA ASP A 216 -14.91 3.90 -27.69
C ASP A 216 -15.32 4.54 -26.36
N VAL A 217 -15.90 3.77 -25.44
CA VAL A 217 -16.19 4.22 -24.07
C VAL A 217 -14.89 4.44 -23.28
N LEU A 218 -13.88 3.58 -23.43
CA LEU A 218 -12.58 3.74 -22.75
C LEU A 218 -11.86 5.04 -23.15
N GLN A 219 -12.06 5.48 -24.39
CA GLN A 219 -11.48 6.71 -24.92
C GLN A 219 -12.09 7.98 -24.33
N ALA A 220 -13.23 7.91 -23.63
CA ALA A 220 -13.91 9.08 -23.07
C ALA A 220 -13.07 9.88 -22.06
N VAL A 221 -12.15 9.21 -21.36
CA VAL A 221 -11.30 9.80 -20.29
C VAL A 221 -9.82 9.72 -20.62
N THR A 222 -9.49 9.16 -21.79
CA THR A 222 -8.11 9.06 -22.27
C THR A 222 -7.76 10.39 -22.95
N PRO A 223 -6.70 11.09 -22.53
CA PRO A 223 -6.23 12.26 -23.28
C PRO A 223 -5.94 11.87 -24.73
N GLN A 224 -6.28 12.71 -25.70
CA GLN A 224 -5.90 12.51 -27.11
C GLN A 224 -4.37 12.61 -27.23
N PHE A 225 -3.67 11.50 -27.00
CA PHE A 225 -2.23 11.46 -27.16
C PHE A 225 -1.88 11.37 -28.64
N THR A 226 -1.13 12.36 -29.11
CA THR A 226 -0.35 12.23 -30.34
C THR A 226 0.84 11.34 -30.01
N ASN A 227 1.00 10.22 -30.73
CA ASN A 227 2.08 9.26 -30.53
C ASN A 227 3.46 9.92 -30.65
N GLY A 228 4.05 10.28 -29.51
CA GLY A 228 5.40 10.79 -29.39
C GLY A 228 6.37 9.63 -29.15
N ARG A 229 6.86 9.06 -30.26
CA ARG A 229 8.08 8.24 -30.47
C ARG A 229 8.66 7.44 -29.27
N ALA A 230 8.81 6.15 -29.55
CA ALA A 230 9.73 5.19 -28.92
C ALA A 230 10.98 5.84 -28.30
N ARG A 231 11.15 5.65 -26.99
CA ARG A 231 12.44 5.85 -26.32
C ARG A 231 13.20 4.53 -26.33
N THR A 232 14.41 4.62 -26.86
CA THR A 232 15.48 3.62 -26.77
C THR A 232 15.77 3.29 -25.30
N PRO A 233 16.02 2.01 -24.95
CA PRO A 233 16.39 1.63 -23.59
C PRO A 233 17.69 2.32 -23.15
N PRO A 234 17.87 2.62 -21.84
CA PRO A 234 19.12 3.14 -21.33
C PRO A 234 20.23 2.08 -21.43
N ASP A 235 21.40 2.52 -21.89
CA ASP A 235 22.62 1.72 -21.99
C ASP A 235 22.94 1.02 -20.66
N THR A 236 23.06 -0.30 -20.73
CA THR A 236 23.62 -1.16 -19.69
C THR A 236 25.11 -0.87 -19.56
N THR A 237 25.50 -0.16 -18.50
CA THR A 237 26.89 -0.22 -18.03
C THR A 237 27.14 -1.57 -17.36
N ASP A 238 27.91 -2.36 -18.09
CA ASP A 238 28.63 -3.57 -17.72
C ASP A 238 29.05 -3.60 -16.23
N SER A 239 28.42 -4.49 -15.45
CA SER A 239 28.91 -4.91 -14.14
C SER A 239 29.13 -6.41 -14.18
N ALA A 240 30.41 -6.78 -14.06
CA ALA A 240 30.97 -8.09 -14.33
C ALA A 240 30.26 -9.24 -13.62
N ALA A 241 30.07 -10.32 -14.38
CA ALA A 241 29.59 -11.61 -13.92
C ALA A 241 30.42 -12.15 -12.74
N ALA A 242 29.79 -12.29 -11.58
CA ALA A 242 30.29 -13.10 -10.49
C ALA A 242 29.63 -14.49 -10.56
N THR A 243 30.47 -15.52 -10.61
CA THR A 243 30.10 -16.95 -10.64
C THR A 243 29.23 -17.32 -9.43
N PRO A 244 28.14 -18.10 -9.59
CA PRO A 244 27.26 -18.47 -8.49
C PRO A 244 27.97 -19.43 -7.50
N PRO A 245 27.82 -19.25 -6.18
CA PRO A 245 28.14 -20.31 -5.25
C PRO A 245 27.06 -21.40 -5.30
N ALA A 246 27.52 -22.65 -5.28
CA ALA A 246 26.68 -23.85 -5.33
C ALA A 246 25.61 -23.87 -4.23
N ALA A 247 24.38 -24.21 -4.62
CA ALA A 247 23.28 -24.50 -3.73
C ALA A 247 23.69 -25.60 -2.74
N THR A 248 23.66 -25.27 -1.45
CA THR A 248 23.81 -26.24 -0.37
C THR A 248 22.40 -26.68 0.02
N GLU A 249 21.98 -27.86 -0.43
CA GLU A 249 20.77 -28.52 0.03
C GLU A 249 20.84 -28.67 1.56
N THR A 250 20.11 -27.81 2.27
CA THR A 250 20.06 -27.85 3.73
C THR A 250 18.87 -28.72 4.12
N SER A 251 19.12 -30.02 4.28
CA SER A 251 18.27 -30.90 5.09
C SER A 251 18.35 -30.43 6.55
N GLY A 252 17.61 -29.37 6.87
CA GLY A 252 17.58 -28.76 8.19
C GLY A 252 16.73 -29.57 9.17
N SER A 253 17.11 -29.56 10.44
CA SER A 253 16.21 -29.95 11.53
C SER A 253 14.88 -29.18 11.40
N PRO A 254 13.72 -29.79 11.69
CA PRO A 254 12.42 -29.11 11.61
C PRO A 254 12.33 -27.88 12.54
N ILE A 255 13.08 -27.90 13.65
CA ILE A 255 13.01 -26.86 14.70
C ILE A 255 13.38 -25.45 14.17
N PRO A 256 14.50 -25.22 13.47
CA PRO A 256 14.77 -23.94 12.82
C PRO A 256 13.65 -23.43 11.90
N GLN A 257 12.98 -24.31 11.13
CA GLN A 257 11.89 -23.92 10.23
C GLN A 257 10.65 -23.52 11.02
N ASP A 258 10.31 -24.27 12.07
CA ASP A 258 9.17 -23.97 12.96
C ASP A 258 9.35 -22.59 13.62
N VAL A 259 10.56 -22.31 14.12
CA VAL A 259 10.90 -20.99 14.70
C VAL A 259 10.70 -19.86 13.70
N LEU A 260 11.16 -20.03 12.46
CA LEU A 260 11.01 -19.01 11.41
C LEU A 260 9.54 -18.78 11.06
N SER A 261 8.76 -19.85 10.87
CA SER A 261 7.32 -19.78 10.56
C SER A 261 6.53 -19.06 11.64
N VAL A 262 6.70 -19.47 12.90
CA VAL A 262 6.06 -18.84 14.06
C VAL A 262 6.47 -17.38 14.21
N SER A 263 7.76 -17.06 13.98
CA SER A 263 8.24 -15.68 14.06
C SER A 263 7.61 -14.79 13.00
N SER A 264 7.51 -15.26 11.74
CA SER A 264 6.82 -14.53 10.66
C SER A 264 5.35 -14.27 11.03
N ALA A 265 4.66 -15.26 11.58
CA ALA A 265 3.27 -15.10 12.04
C ALA A 265 3.14 -14.07 13.18
N LEU A 266 3.99 -14.13 14.19
CA LEU A 266 3.99 -13.18 15.32
C LEU A 266 4.31 -11.75 14.87
N PHE A 267 5.29 -11.56 13.99
CA PHE A 267 5.61 -10.23 13.44
C PHE A 267 4.44 -9.67 12.63
N ALA A 268 3.74 -10.53 11.89
CA ALA A 268 2.57 -10.12 11.13
C ALA A 268 1.37 -9.75 12.01
N GLU A 269 1.19 -10.40 13.16
CA GLU A 269 0.07 -10.14 14.07
C GLU A 269 0.32 -8.91 14.96
N ARG A 270 1.53 -8.82 15.54
CA ARG A 270 1.84 -7.87 16.62
C ARG A 270 2.79 -6.75 16.21
N GLY A 271 3.37 -6.84 15.02
CA GLY A 271 4.46 -5.98 14.56
C GLY A 271 5.81 -6.44 15.11
N TYR A 272 6.90 -6.10 14.40
CA TYR A 272 8.25 -6.53 14.75
C TYR A 272 8.66 -6.12 16.17
N TYR A 273 8.49 -4.85 16.52
CA TYR A 273 8.99 -4.29 17.79
C TYR A 273 8.28 -4.84 19.03
N ALA A 274 7.03 -5.29 18.91
CA ALA A 274 6.24 -5.80 20.03
C ALA A 274 6.55 -7.26 20.40
N VAL A 275 7.23 -8.00 19.52
CA VAL A 275 7.53 -9.43 19.71
C VAL A 275 8.89 -9.60 20.38
N GLY A 276 8.95 -10.38 21.46
CA GLY A 276 10.19 -10.78 22.14
C GLY A 276 10.66 -12.19 21.80
N MET A 277 11.92 -12.51 22.15
CA MET A 277 12.46 -13.87 22.02
C MET A 277 11.70 -14.89 22.88
N GLU A 278 11.10 -14.45 23.98
CA GLU A 278 10.29 -15.30 24.86
C GLU A 278 8.96 -15.68 24.21
N ASP A 279 8.31 -14.74 23.52
CA ASP A 279 7.09 -14.99 22.75
C ASP A 279 7.33 -16.02 21.66
N ILE A 280 8.47 -15.90 20.95
CA ILE A 280 8.86 -16.82 19.87
C ILE A 280 9.11 -18.23 20.41
N ALA A 281 9.87 -18.36 21.51
CA ALA A 281 10.15 -19.65 22.11
C ALA A 281 8.86 -20.35 22.57
N ALA A 282 7.96 -19.59 23.21
CA ALA A 282 6.67 -20.10 23.67
C ALA A 282 5.78 -20.54 22.51
N ALA A 283 5.69 -19.73 21.45
CA ALA A 283 4.84 -20.04 20.31
C ALA A 283 5.39 -21.18 19.43
N ALA A 284 6.70 -21.40 19.43
CA ALA A 284 7.35 -22.54 18.75
C ALA A 284 7.41 -23.82 19.64
N ASP A 285 6.84 -23.79 20.84
CA ASP A 285 6.86 -24.88 21.83
C ASP A 285 8.28 -25.42 22.11
N ILE A 286 9.26 -24.51 22.27
CA ILE A 286 10.64 -24.85 22.59
C ILE A 286 11.16 -24.08 23.79
N SER A 287 12.19 -24.64 24.45
CA SER A 287 12.88 -23.92 25.52
C SER A 287 13.64 -22.70 24.97
N ARG A 288 13.79 -21.66 25.79
CA ARG A 288 14.65 -20.52 25.47
C ARG A 288 16.06 -20.96 25.10
N ALA A 289 16.66 -21.87 25.87
CA ALA A 289 18.00 -22.39 25.58
C ALA A 289 18.08 -23.04 24.19
N THR A 290 17.02 -23.74 23.78
CA THR A 290 16.90 -24.31 22.43
C THR A 290 16.82 -23.22 21.37
N LEU A 291 15.99 -22.18 21.58
CA LEU A 291 15.90 -21.04 20.66
C LEU A 291 17.25 -20.33 20.51
N TYR A 292 17.89 -19.96 21.62
CA TYR A 292 19.18 -19.25 21.63
C TYR A 292 20.32 -20.05 21.00
N ARG A 293 20.21 -21.39 20.94
CA ARG A 293 21.17 -22.24 20.22
C ARG A 293 21.10 -22.05 18.70
N TYR A 294 19.92 -21.77 18.16
CA TYR A 294 19.73 -21.54 16.71
C TYR A 294 19.79 -20.06 16.34
N PHE A 295 19.12 -19.21 17.12
CA PHE A 295 19.03 -17.78 16.87
C PHE A 295 19.34 -17.00 18.14
N SER A 296 20.46 -16.28 18.13
CA SER A 296 20.90 -15.51 19.31
C SER A 296 20.08 -14.24 19.55
N THR A 297 19.44 -13.70 18.51
CA THR A 297 18.61 -12.48 18.57
C THR A 297 17.45 -12.58 17.58
N LYS A 298 16.41 -11.78 17.82
CA LYS A 298 15.28 -11.62 16.90
C LYS A 298 15.70 -11.01 15.56
N ASP A 299 16.70 -10.12 15.56
CA ASP A 299 17.23 -9.52 14.32
C ASP A 299 17.82 -10.60 13.39
N LYS A 300 18.49 -11.63 13.95
CA LYS A 300 18.99 -12.75 13.15
C LYS A 300 17.88 -13.61 12.57
N ILE A 301 16.75 -13.74 13.28
CA ILE A 301 15.56 -14.44 12.77
C ILE A 301 15.00 -13.65 11.58
N LEU A 302 14.82 -12.34 11.75
CA LEU A 302 14.32 -11.47 10.68
C LEU A 302 15.26 -11.46 9.47
N ALA A 303 16.58 -11.34 9.67
CA ALA A 303 17.57 -11.37 8.60
C ALA A 303 17.52 -12.70 7.80
N GLU A 304 17.41 -13.84 8.49
CA GLU A 304 17.29 -15.14 7.83
C GLU A 304 15.94 -15.28 7.08
N LEU A 305 14.84 -14.81 7.66
CA LEU A 305 13.54 -14.76 6.98
C LEU A 305 13.61 -13.87 5.73
N THR A 306 14.22 -12.69 5.81
CA THR A 306 14.37 -11.78 4.68
C THR A 306 15.23 -12.38 3.58
N ARG A 307 16.38 -12.97 3.93
CA ARG A 307 17.25 -13.63 2.95
C ARG A 307 16.53 -14.73 2.17
N ARG A 308 15.70 -15.53 2.87
CA ARG A 308 14.87 -16.56 2.22
C ARG A 308 13.79 -15.94 1.35
N ALA A 309 13.09 -14.92 1.85
CA ALA A 309 12.06 -14.22 1.10
C ALA A 309 12.60 -13.62 -0.20
N VAL A 310 13.79 -13.01 -0.16
CA VAL A 310 14.45 -12.44 -1.35
C VAL A 310 14.81 -13.53 -2.37
N ALA A 311 15.47 -14.61 -1.94
CA ALA A 311 15.84 -15.69 -2.84
C ALA A 311 14.60 -16.35 -3.49
N GLU A 312 13.55 -16.59 -2.70
CA GLU A 312 12.33 -17.24 -3.18
C GLU A 312 11.53 -16.34 -4.13
N ILE A 313 11.42 -15.03 -3.85
CA ILE A 313 10.73 -14.12 -4.75
C ILE A 313 11.49 -13.88 -6.05
N GLU A 314 12.83 -13.88 -6.01
CA GLU A 314 13.66 -13.78 -7.21
C GLU A 314 13.46 -14.99 -8.14
N GLU A 315 13.52 -16.20 -7.58
CA GLU A 315 13.26 -17.43 -8.34
C GLU A 315 11.83 -17.42 -8.91
N HIS A 316 10.86 -17.05 -8.09
CA HIS A 316 9.46 -16.99 -8.51
C HIS A 316 9.24 -15.93 -9.61
N ALA A 317 9.80 -14.72 -9.46
CA ALA A 317 9.70 -13.63 -10.41
C ALA A 317 10.35 -13.97 -11.76
N ALA A 318 11.50 -14.66 -11.76
CA ALA A 318 12.23 -15.03 -12.97
C ALA A 318 11.40 -15.89 -13.94
N THR A 319 10.40 -16.62 -13.44
CA THR A 319 9.52 -17.46 -14.27
C THR A 319 8.39 -16.68 -14.96
N LEU A 320 8.05 -15.47 -14.48
CA LEU A 320 6.89 -14.72 -14.94
C LEU A 320 6.94 -14.33 -16.44
N PRO A 321 8.07 -13.81 -16.99
CA PRO A 321 8.10 -13.35 -18.38
C PRO A 321 8.02 -14.46 -19.43
N ALA A 322 8.43 -15.68 -19.08
CA ALA A 322 8.50 -16.83 -19.98
C ALA A 322 7.36 -17.83 -19.79
N MET A 323 6.37 -17.52 -18.95
CA MET A 323 5.30 -18.45 -18.63
C MET A 323 4.36 -18.68 -19.82
N ALA A 324 3.77 -19.88 -19.89
CA ALA A 324 2.63 -20.10 -20.76
C ALA A 324 1.39 -19.33 -20.22
N PRO A 325 0.52 -18.77 -21.08
CA PRO A 325 -0.66 -18.01 -20.63
C PRO A 325 -1.60 -18.74 -19.67
N ASP A 326 -1.67 -20.07 -19.78
CA ASP A 326 -2.50 -20.93 -18.92
C ASP A 326 -1.86 -21.21 -17.55
N SER A 327 -0.57 -20.93 -17.38
CA SER A 327 0.17 -21.14 -16.13
C SER A 327 0.06 -19.97 -15.14
N LEU A 328 -0.61 -18.87 -15.51
CA LEU A 328 -0.71 -17.68 -14.65
C LEU A 328 -1.41 -18.00 -13.31
N THR A 329 -2.41 -18.89 -13.30
CA THR A 329 -3.09 -19.26 -12.05
C THR A 329 -2.17 -20.01 -11.09
N GLU A 330 -1.37 -20.94 -11.59
CA GLU A 330 -0.39 -21.69 -10.80
C GLU A 330 0.72 -20.77 -10.28
N TRP A 331 1.23 -19.87 -11.14
CA TRP A 331 2.18 -18.86 -10.73
C TRP A 331 1.59 -17.96 -9.62
N MET A 332 0.36 -17.49 -9.80
CA MET A 332 -0.31 -16.63 -8.82
C MET A 332 -0.55 -17.34 -7.49
N LEU A 333 -0.86 -18.63 -7.50
CA LEU A 333 -0.98 -19.44 -6.29
C LEU A 333 0.36 -19.50 -5.52
N GLY A 334 1.47 -19.73 -6.23
CA GLY A 334 2.80 -19.68 -5.63
C GLY A 334 3.11 -18.31 -5.03
N TYR A 335 2.75 -17.22 -5.71
CA TYR A 335 2.92 -15.86 -5.18
C TYR A 335 2.08 -15.63 -3.91
N VAL A 336 0.83 -16.10 -3.86
CA VAL A 336 -0.04 -15.98 -2.67
C VAL A 336 0.54 -16.76 -1.49
N GLN A 337 1.02 -17.99 -1.72
CA GLN A 337 1.65 -18.82 -0.70
C GLN A 337 2.94 -18.17 -0.17
N PHE A 338 3.77 -17.64 -1.06
CA PHE A 338 4.94 -16.82 -0.70
C PHE A 338 4.53 -15.64 0.20
N HIS A 339 3.54 -14.86 -0.23
CA HIS A 339 3.06 -13.68 0.51
C HIS A 339 2.54 -14.07 1.91
N ARG A 340 1.82 -15.19 2.03
CA ARG A 340 1.29 -15.70 3.31
C ARG A 340 2.38 -16.23 4.23
N THR A 341 3.43 -16.85 3.68
CA THR A 341 4.57 -17.38 4.42
C THR A 341 5.42 -16.25 5.00
N TYR A 342 5.69 -15.22 4.21
CA TYR A 342 6.56 -14.10 4.59
C TYR A 342 5.81 -12.84 5.01
N ARG A 343 4.51 -12.92 5.33
CA ARG A 343 3.68 -11.78 5.72
C ARG A 343 4.30 -10.90 6.82
N GLY A 344 5.02 -11.48 7.78
CA GLY A 344 5.70 -10.75 8.84
C GLY A 344 6.91 -9.93 8.34
N VAL A 345 7.64 -10.50 7.38
CA VAL A 345 8.76 -9.82 6.70
C VAL A 345 8.23 -8.70 5.82
N ILE A 346 7.19 -8.99 5.02
CA ILE A 346 6.56 -8.02 4.13
C ILE A 346 5.99 -6.84 4.92
N ARG A 347 5.32 -7.10 6.06
CA ARG A 347 4.89 -6.04 6.98
C ARG A 347 6.08 -5.22 7.48
N ALA A 348 7.15 -5.86 7.93
CA ALA A 348 8.35 -5.18 8.41
C ALA A 348 9.07 -4.37 7.30
N TRP A 349 8.98 -4.79 6.03
CA TRP A 349 9.45 -4.00 4.87
C TRP A 349 8.64 -2.72 4.71
N PHE A 350 7.31 -2.81 4.74
CA PHE A 350 6.43 -1.64 4.57
C PHE A 350 6.55 -0.63 5.71
N ASP A 351 6.82 -1.09 6.93
CA ASP A 351 7.02 -0.28 8.13
C ASP A 351 8.45 0.29 8.22
N GLY A 352 9.31 0.07 7.21
CA GLY A 352 10.68 0.59 7.14
C GLY A 352 11.69 -0.11 8.07
N THR A 353 11.24 -1.04 8.90
CA THR A 353 12.04 -1.73 9.93
C THR A 353 13.18 -2.54 9.33
N VAL A 354 12.96 -3.14 8.16
CA VAL A 354 13.98 -3.97 7.51
C VAL A 354 15.08 -3.11 6.88
N ALA A 355 14.76 -1.95 6.30
CA ALA A 355 15.78 -1.04 5.76
C ALA A 355 16.70 -0.49 6.86
N GLU A 356 16.21 -0.37 8.10
CA GLU A 356 17.04 0.01 9.26
C GLU A 356 18.00 -1.12 9.71
N LEU A 357 17.66 -2.38 9.41
CA LEU A 357 18.36 -3.57 9.92
C LEU A 357 19.21 -4.30 8.88
N LEU A 358 18.92 -4.12 7.59
CA LEU A 358 19.58 -4.76 6.44
C LEU A 358 20.10 -3.71 5.46
N SER A 359 21.00 -4.13 4.56
CA SER A 359 21.54 -3.20 3.56
C SER A 359 20.48 -2.83 2.52
N ASP A 360 20.49 -1.60 2.02
CA ASP A 360 19.59 -1.15 0.93
C ASP A 360 19.66 -2.08 -0.28
N ALA A 361 20.84 -2.63 -0.57
CA ALA A 361 21.05 -3.59 -1.64
C ALA A 361 20.17 -4.84 -1.49
N ASP A 362 20.11 -5.46 -0.31
CA ASP A 362 19.34 -6.72 -0.15
C ASP A 362 17.82 -6.52 -0.34
N VAL A 363 17.30 -5.33 -0.03
CA VAL A 363 15.88 -4.98 -0.17
C VAL A 363 15.53 -4.63 -1.62
N ASP A 364 16.43 -3.93 -2.31
CA ASP A 364 16.27 -3.55 -3.71
C ASP A 364 16.22 -4.76 -4.65
N HIS A 365 16.94 -5.84 -4.35
CA HIS A 365 16.99 -7.02 -5.23
C HIS A 365 15.68 -7.84 -5.22
N GLY A 366 15.05 -8.06 -4.07
CA GLY A 366 13.82 -8.85 -3.98
C GLY A 366 12.59 -8.17 -4.60
N ILE A 367 12.31 -6.93 -4.20
CA ILE A 367 11.18 -6.17 -4.75
C ILE A 367 11.48 -5.73 -6.20
N GLY A 368 12.74 -5.41 -6.52
CA GLY A 368 13.16 -5.10 -7.88
C GLY A 368 12.90 -6.26 -8.86
N ALA A 369 13.13 -7.50 -8.43
CA ALA A 369 12.92 -8.69 -9.28
C ALA A 369 11.47 -8.82 -9.76
N ILE A 370 10.49 -8.68 -8.85
CA ILE A 370 9.07 -8.76 -9.23
C ILE A 370 8.68 -7.62 -10.17
N PHE A 371 9.23 -6.42 -9.96
CA PHE A 371 8.96 -5.27 -10.83
C PHE A 371 9.52 -5.45 -12.24
N HIS A 372 10.77 -5.89 -12.35
CA HIS A 372 11.40 -6.17 -13.63
C HIS A 372 10.67 -7.28 -14.38
N ALA A 373 10.25 -8.33 -13.68
CA ALA A 373 9.50 -9.44 -14.26
C ALA A 373 8.12 -8.98 -14.78
N VAL A 374 7.39 -8.18 -14.01
CA VAL A 374 6.09 -7.60 -14.43
C VAL A 374 6.27 -6.69 -15.64
N ALA A 375 7.27 -5.82 -15.64
CA ALA A 375 7.54 -4.94 -16.78
C ALA A 375 7.90 -5.74 -18.04
N ALA A 376 8.72 -6.78 -17.90
CA ALA A 376 9.08 -7.67 -19.00
C ALA A 376 7.85 -8.39 -19.56
N LEU A 377 6.97 -8.95 -18.70
CA LEU A 377 5.71 -9.55 -19.13
C LEU A 377 4.84 -8.55 -19.90
N LEU A 378 4.58 -7.38 -19.31
CA LEU A 378 3.71 -6.37 -19.91
C LEU A 378 4.25 -5.81 -21.23
N SER A 379 5.57 -5.83 -21.45
CA SER A 379 6.17 -5.44 -22.73
C SER A 379 5.81 -6.35 -23.91
N THR A 380 5.30 -7.56 -23.63
CA THR A 380 4.85 -8.54 -24.62
C THR A 380 3.35 -8.52 -24.87
N VAL A 381 2.60 -7.72 -24.10
CA VAL A 381 1.13 -7.69 -24.12
C VAL A 381 0.64 -6.40 -24.79
N ASP A 382 -0.43 -6.51 -25.59
CA ASP A 382 -1.12 -5.34 -26.12
C ASP A 382 -2.03 -4.74 -25.03
N LEU A 383 -1.57 -3.65 -24.42
CA LEU A 383 -2.30 -2.99 -23.34
C LEU A 383 -3.58 -2.32 -23.89
N PRO A 384 -4.68 -2.27 -23.10
CA PRO A 384 -5.86 -1.54 -23.51
C PRO A 384 -5.57 -0.07 -23.84
N ALA A 385 -6.26 0.46 -24.86
CA ALA A 385 -6.12 1.85 -25.24
C ALA A 385 -6.33 2.79 -24.03
N GLY A 386 -5.37 3.70 -23.82
CA GLY A 386 -5.40 4.66 -22.72
C GLY A 386 -4.74 4.21 -21.42
N VAL A 387 -4.17 2.99 -21.37
CA VAL A 387 -3.35 2.54 -20.24
C VAL A 387 -1.87 2.80 -20.53
N ASP A 388 -1.25 3.65 -19.71
CA ASP A 388 0.20 3.85 -19.68
C ASP A 388 0.94 2.61 -19.12
N ALA A 389 2.08 2.24 -19.71
CA ALA A 389 2.80 1.01 -19.36
C ALA A 389 3.36 1.02 -17.93
N ASP A 390 3.85 2.17 -17.44
CA ASP A 390 4.35 2.29 -16.07
C ASP A 390 3.20 2.20 -15.06
N VAL A 391 2.04 2.77 -15.42
CA VAL A 391 0.83 2.63 -14.60
C VAL A 391 0.30 1.20 -14.61
N ALA A 392 0.35 0.49 -15.76
CA ALA A 392 0.00 -0.92 -15.84
C ALA A 392 0.87 -1.77 -14.91
N GLY A 393 2.19 -1.54 -14.90
CA GLY A 393 3.12 -2.18 -13.97
C GLY A 393 2.76 -1.93 -12.51
N ALA A 394 2.50 -0.68 -12.14
CA ALA A 394 2.08 -0.32 -10.78
C ALA A 394 0.72 -0.93 -10.38
N VAL A 395 -0.25 -1.02 -11.30
CA VAL A 395 -1.54 -1.69 -11.06
C VAL A 395 -1.33 -3.19 -10.85
N PHE A 396 -0.50 -3.85 -11.66
CA PHE A 396 -0.20 -5.27 -11.50
C PHE A 396 0.43 -5.53 -10.13
N VAL A 397 1.44 -4.75 -9.76
CA VAL A 397 2.10 -4.86 -8.45
C VAL A 397 1.12 -4.58 -7.30
N ALA A 398 0.21 -3.61 -7.45
CA ALA A 398 -0.82 -3.36 -6.45
C ALA A 398 -1.77 -4.55 -6.29
N VAL A 399 -2.12 -5.24 -7.39
CA VAL A 399 -2.89 -6.50 -7.33
C VAL A 399 -2.10 -7.56 -6.57
N LEU A 400 -0.82 -7.76 -6.90
CA LEU A 400 0.06 -8.69 -6.19
C LEU A 400 0.12 -8.39 -4.69
N GLY A 401 0.39 -7.14 -4.32
CA GLY A 401 0.62 -6.78 -2.92
C GLY A 401 -0.62 -6.72 -2.04
N ARG A 402 -1.83 -6.55 -2.59
CA ARG A 402 -3.04 -6.24 -1.81
C ARG A 402 -4.24 -7.14 -2.05
N MET A 403 -4.28 -7.83 -3.18
CA MET A 403 -5.38 -8.74 -3.50
C MET A 403 -5.07 -10.20 -3.11
N SER A 404 -3.88 -10.44 -2.56
CA SER A 404 -3.49 -11.66 -1.85
C SER A 404 -4.05 -11.71 -0.42
N GLU A 405 -4.55 -10.58 0.09
CA GLU A 405 -5.14 -10.44 1.41
C GLU A 405 -6.67 -10.60 1.37
N PRO A 406 -7.30 -11.13 2.44
CA PRO A 406 -8.74 -11.35 2.48
C PRO A 406 -9.52 -10.07 2.14
N THR A 407 -10.51 -10.19 1.27
CA THR A 407 -11.37 -9.08 0.81
C THR A 407 -12.64 -8.92 1.62
N GLY A 408 -12.97 -9.90 2.48
CA GLY A 408 -14.22 -9.97 3.23
C GLY A 408 -15.24 -10.97 2.66
N ALA A 409 -15.07 -11.37 1.38
CA ALA A 409 -16.04 -12.20 0.65
C ALA A 409 -16.46 -13.43 1.46
N SER A 410 -17.77 -13.69 1.51
CA SER A 410 -18.39 -14.75 2.35
C SER A 410 -17.90 -16.15 1.96
N GLY A 411 -16.78 -16.58 2.52
CA GLY A 411 -16.15 -17.88 2.29
C GLY A 411 -14.78 -17.97 2.98
N PRO A 412 -14.20 -19.17 3.13
CA PRO A 412 -12.83 -19.30 3.61
C PRO A 412 -11.88 -18.64 2.59
N ASP A 413 -11.02 -17.76 3.10
CA ASP A 413 -9.97 -17.10 2.33
C ASP A 413 -8.83 -18.09 2.02
N SER A 414 -9.07 -18.94 1.01
CA SER A 414 -8.08 -19.90 0.53
C SER A 414 -7.09 -19.25 -0.43
N ASP A 415 -5.87 -19.78 -0.47
CA ASP A 415 -4.80 -19.30 -1.34
C ASP A 415 -5.24 -19.36 -2.81
N GLU A 416 -5.99 -20.40 -3.18
CA GLU A 416 -6.56 -20.58 -4.51
C GLU A 416 -7.59 -19.50 -4.85
N ARG A 417 -8.48 -19.15 -3.91
CA ARG A 417 -9.50 -18.12 -4.17
C ARG A 417 -8.87 -16.74 -4.38
N ALA A 418 -7.83 -16.41 -3.61
CA ALA A 418 -7.07 -15.19 -3.79
C ALA A 418 -6.34 -15.18 -5.14
N ALA A 419 -5.67 -16.29 -5.50
CA ALA A 419 -4.99 -16.43 -6.78
C ALA A 419 -5.97 -16.29 -7.97
N GLU A 420 -7.12 -16.96 -7.92
CA GLU A 420 -8.18 -16.85 -8.92
C GLU A 420 -8.72 -15.42 -9.06
N LEU A 421 -8.89 -14.70 -7.94
CA LEU A 421 -9.30 -13.30 -7.97
C LEU A 421 -8.27 -12.43 -8.69
N MET A 422 -7.00 -12.56 -8.30
CA MET A 422 -5.90 -11.78 -8.88
C MET A 422 -5.78 -12.03 -10.39
N VAL A 423 -5.81 -13.29 -10.81
CA VAL A 423 -5.82 -13.69 -12.23
C VAL A 423 -7.03 -13.09 -12.94
N LYS A 424 -8.22 -13.15 -12.34
CA LYS A 424 -9.45 -12.59 -12.91
C LYS A 424 -9.32 -11.08 -13.13
N LEU A 425 -8.84 -10.33 -12.13
CA LEU A 425 -8.66 -8.88 -12.24
C LEU A 425 -7.65 -8.51 -13.34
N LEU A 426 -6.52 -9.23 -13.41
CA LEU A 426 -5.48 -8.98 -14.41
C LEU A 426 -5.95 -9.35 -15.83
N ARG A 427 -6.58 -10.53 -16.03
CA ARG A 427 -7.08 -10.95 -17.35
C ARG A 427 -8.21 -10.06 -17.87
N ARG A 428 -9.01 -9.47 -16.98
CA ARG A 428 -10.05 -8.50 -17.37
C ARG A 428 -9.46 -7.17 -17.84
N SER A 429 -8.32 -6.76 -17.27
CA SER A 429 -7.74 -5.43 -17.45
C SER A 429 -6.49 -5.43 -18.31
N LEU A 430 -5.35 -5.89 -17.77
CA LEU A 430 -4.02 -5.74 -18.36
C LEU A 430 -3.62 -6.89 -19.27
N LEU A 431 -4.06 -8.12 -18.97
CA LEU A 431 -3.66 -9.36 -19.65
C LEU A 431 -4.82 -9.93 -20.49
N ARG A 432 -5.48 -9.08 -21.28
CA ARG A 432 -6.63 -9.48 -22.08
C ARG A 432 -6.19 -10.41 -23.21
N THR A 433 -6.86 -11.53 -23.36
CA THR A 433 -6.77 -12.35 -24.58
C THR A 433 -7.63 -11.69 -25.66
N THR A 434 -7.01 -11.27 -26.76
CA THR A 434 -7.68 -10.75 -27.96
C THR A 434 -8.58 -11.77 -28.63
#